data_AF-A0A9X1IMV9-F1
#
_entry.id   AF-A0A9X1IMV9-F1
#
_cell.length_a   1.000
_cell.length_b   1.000
_cell.length_c   1.000
_cell.angle_alpha   90.00
_cell.angle_beta   90.00
_cell.angle_gamma   90.00
#
_symmetry.space_group_name_H-M   'P 1'
#
loop_
_entity.id
_entity.type
_entity.pdbx_description
1 polymer ?
#
loop_
_entity_poly.entity_id
_entity_poly.type
_entity_poly.pdbx_seq_one_letter_code
_entity_poly.pdbx_strand_id
1 'polypeptide(L)'
;MNADNLDAGATALTLQGCAYRIEHDRVVLSIQCISNHRNSGNISGTLRLQLCAYPKGSEHEAEPMVLASTTLGELSGQHVINNGLYDLLFQSPPAGLWQLVLQLSEWDGMDYISCDDAYFPVLYHVTAENAHSPDTTAKKETSPDVKKNATGCSDGYLAINQCKVKALLKVKGIPKKVLEKLIKERPFPSERAVLNVKGVGPVKLKRIIDQLTNQ
;
A
#
# COMPACT_ATOMS: atom_id res chain seq x y z
N MET A 1 46.10 12.12 8.67
CA MET A 1 44.84 12.66 8.12
C MET A 1 44.23 11.56 7.26
N ASN A 2 42.99 11.19 7.56
CA ASN A 2 41.99 10.69 6.62
C ASN A 2 40.72 10.50 7.46
N ALA A 3 40.07 11.64 7.69
CA ALA A 3 38.73 11.72 8.26
C ALA A 3 37.78 11.83 7.07
N ASP A 4 37.45 10.69 6.45
CA ASP A 4 36.44 10.62 5.38
C ASP A 4 35.68 9.29 5.45
N ASN A 5 35.25 8.92 6.65
CA ASN A 5 34.33 7.81 6.82
C ASN A 5 33.29 8.14 7.89
N LEU A 6 32.58 9.25 7.66
CA LEU A 6 31.43 9.63 8.47
C LEU A 6 30.28 10.01 7.54
N ASP A 7 29.34 9.07 7.43
CA ASP A 7 27.90 9.33 7.43
C ASP A 7 27.34 10.29 6.37
N ALA A 8 27.07 9.78 5.16
CA ALA A 8 26.37 10.51 4.09
C ALA A 8 25.25 9.69 3.41
N GLY A 9 24.69 8.70 4.13
CA GLY A 9 23.69 7.79 3.57
C GLY A 9 22.30 8.41 3.43
N ALA A 10 21.84 9.15 4.45
CA ALA A 10 20.45 9.55 4.58
C ALA A 10 20.08 10.88 3.87
N THR A 11 21.03 11.76 3.55
CA THR A 11 20.73 13.13 3.06
C THR A 11 20.92 13.34 1.55
N ALA A 12 21.30 12.30 0.81
CA ALA A 12 21.63 12.45 -0.61
C ALA A 12 20.45 12.25 -1.57
N LEU A 13 19.38 11.57 -1.13
CA LEU A 13 18.15 11.40 -1.90
C LEU A 13 17.14 12.44 -1.44
N THR A 14 16.58 13.22 -2.37
CA THR A 14 15.68 14.34 -2.02
C THR A 14 14.43 14.40 -2.89
N LEU A 15 13.35 14.89 -2.30
CA LEU A 15 12.05 15.18 -2.90
C LEU A 15 11.89 16.69 -3.12
N GLN A 16 11.42 17.09 -4.30
CA GLN A 16 11.08 18.48 -4.58
C GLN A 16 9.73 18.59 -5.30
N GLY A 17 8.98 19.64 -4.97
CA GLY A 17 7.72 19.99 -5.65
C GLY A 17 6.66 18.89 -5.55
N CYS A 18 6.43 18.39 -4.34
CA CYS A 18 5.46 17.34 -4.06
C CYS A 18 4.04 17.90 -3.95
N ALA A 19 3.10 17.21 -4.57
CA ALA A 19 1.67 17.45 -4.45
C ALA A 19 0.92 16.12 -4.50
N TYR A 20 -0.29 16.12 -3.98
CA TYR A 20 -1.20 14.99 -4.10
C TYR A 20 -2.59 15.47 -4.51
N ARG A 21 -3.37 14.56 -5.07
CA ARG A 21 -4.81 14.72 -5.28
C ARG A 21 -5.48 13.40 -5.00
N ILE A 22 -6.35 13.39 -3.99
CA ILE A 22 -7.15 12.21 -3.63
C ILE A 22 -8.50 12.33 -4.33
N GLU A 23 -8.89 11.26 -5.01
CA GLU A 23 -10.18 11.11 -5.68
C GLU A 23 -10.73 9.72 -5.31
N HIS A 24 -11.70 9.68 -4.42
CA HIS A 24 -12.32 8.44 -3.93
C HIS A 24 -11.29 7.42 -3.38
N ASP A 25 -11.08 6.33 -4.11
CA ASP A 25 -10.18 5.21 -3.79
C ASP A 25 -8.82 5.33 -4.49
N ARG A 26 -8.52 6.48 -5.08
CA ARG A 26 -7.25 6.77 -5.75
C ARG A 26 -6.58 8.02 -5.23
N VAL A 27 -5.27 8.02 -5.32
CA VAL A 27 -4.44 9.20 -5.12
C VAL A 27 -3.47 9.34 -6.27
N VAL A 28 -3.41 10.54 -6.83
CA VAL A 28 -2.38 10.92 -7.79
C VAL A 28 -1.33 11.72 -7.06
N LEU A 29 -0.12 11.18 -6.97
CA LEU A 29 1.06 11.86 -6.45
C LEU A 29 1.80 12.51 -7.61
N SER A 30 2.10 13.81 -7.48
CA SER A 30 2.91 14.57 -8.42
C SER A 30 4.18 15.01 -7.70
N ILE A 31 5.34 14.67 -8.27
CA ILE A 31 6.65 15.05 -7.73
C ILE A 31 7.43 15.74 -8.84
N GLN A 32 7.84 16.99 -8.60
CA GLN A 32 8.63 17.73 -9.57
C GLN A 32 9.97 17.05 -9.83
N CYS A 33 10.67 16.65 -8.75
CA CYS A 33 11.98 16.01 -8.87
C CYS A 33 12.24 15.05 -7.70
N ILE A 34 12.81 13.89 -8.01
CA ILE A 34 13.51 13.01 -7.07
C ILE A 34 14.96 12.98 -7.48
N SER A 35 15.87 13.44 -6.63
CA SER A 35 17.30 13.57 -6.97
C SER A 35 18.16 12.64 -6.13
N ASN A 36 19.11 11.97 -6.76
CA ASN A 36 20.22 11.30 -6.08
C ASN A 36 21.49 12.16 -6.22
N HIS A 37 21.86 12.86 -5.14
CA HIS A 37 23.03 13.74 -5.07
C HIS A 37 24.33 13.00 -4.75
N ARG A 38 24.31 11.66 -4.71
CA ARG A 38 25.53 10.86 -4.55
C ARG A 38 26.38 10.92 -5.83
N ASN A 39 27.68 10.76 -5.65
CA ASN A 39 28.64 10.69 -6.75
C ASN A 39 28.24 9.67 -7.83
N SER A 40 28.64 9.94 -9.07
CA SER A 40 28.43 9.03 -10.19
C SER A 40 28.92 7.61 -9.88
N GLY A 41 28.11 6.60 -10.20
CA GLY A 41 28.38 5.19 -9.90
C GLY A 41 27.89 4.73 -8.52
N ASN A 42 27.52 5.65 -7.63
CA ASN A 42 26.86 5.32 -6.37
C ASN A 42 25.34 5.24 -6.60
N ILE A 43 24.88 4.04 -6.96
CA ILE A 43 23.47 3.74 -7.26
C ILE A 43 22.72 3.57 -5.94
N SER A 44 21.50 4.07 -5.86
CA SER A 44 20.65 3.78 -4.71
C SER A 44 20.24 2.30 -4.67
N GLY A 45 19.87 1.81 -3.49
CA GLY A 45 19.00 0.66 -3.39
C GLY A 45 17.63 0.91 -4.02
N THR A 46 16.77 -0.09 -3.96
CA THR A 46 15.39 0.04 -4.45
C THR A 46 14.66 1.11 -3.63
N LEU A 47 14.17 2.14 -4.32
CA LEU A 47 13.46 3.26 -3.73
C LEU A 47 11.97 2.95 -3.57
N ARG A 48 11.40 3.38 -2.46
CA ARG A 48 9.97 3.30 -2.15
C ARG A 48 9.43 4.68 -1.85
N LEU A 49 8.27 4.99 -2.41
CA LEU A 49 7.54 6.21 -2.15
C LEU A 49 6.23 5.88 -1.45
N GLN A 50 5.96 6.55 -0.32
CA GLN A 50 4.75 6.31 0.47
C GLN A 50 4.06 7.62 0.81
N LEU A 51 2.75 7.71 0.56
CA LEU A 51 1.92 8.72 1.19
C LEU A 51 1.47 8.17 2.53
N CYS A 52 1.81 8.86 3.61
CA CYS A 52 1.51 8.44 4.96
C CYS A 52 0.74 9.52 5.74
N ALA A 53 0.14 9.12 6.85
CA ALA A 53 -0.66 9.99 7.70
C ALA A 53 -0.36 9.77 9.18
N TYR A 54 -0.06 10.86 9.87
CA TYR A 54 -0.03 10.91 11.33
C TYR A 54 -1.35 11.48 11.84
N PRO A 55 -1.94 10.90 12.91
CA PRO A 55 -2.96 11.60 13.66
C PRO A 55 -2.44 12.99 14.08
N LYS A 56 -3.28 14.01 14.01
CA LYS A 56 -2.90 15.38 14.39
C LYS A 56 -2.29 15.38 15.80
N GLY A 57 -1.08 15.90 15.93
CA GLY A 57 -0.37 16.05 17.20
C GLY A 57 0.39 14.81 17.68
N SER A 58 0.49 13.76 16.86
CA SER A 58 1.27 12.55 17.16
C SER A 58 2.37 12.27 16.14
N GLU A 59 2.82 13.29 15.39
CA GLU A 59 3.77 13.19 14.28
C GLU A 59 5.13 12.59 14.69
N HIS A 60 5.45 12.63 15.99
CA HIS A 60 6.71 12.15 16.55
C HIS A 60 6.56 10.95 17.52
N GLU A 61 5.33 10.48 17.75
CA GLU A 61 5.05 9.46 18.77
C GLU A 61 4.41 8.19 18.19
N ALA A 62 3.67 8.33 17.09
CA ALA A 62 2.96 7.23 16.45
C ALA A 62 3.63 6.81 15.15
N GLU A 63 3.62 5.51 14.85
CA GLU A 63 3.92 5.00 13.52
C GLU A 63 2.88 5.53 12.53
N PRO A 64 3.32 6.07 11.37
CA PRO A 64 2.38 6.65 10.43
C PRO A 64 1.56 5.57 9.72
N MET A 65 0.30 5.89 9.42
CA MET A 65 -0.53 5.03 8.59
C MET A 65 -0.17 5.23 7.12
N VAL A 66 0.21 4.15 6.43
CA VAL A 66 0.46 4.17 4.99
C VAL A 66 -0.87 4.23 4.24
N LEU A 67 -1.09 5.31 3.49
CA LEU A 67 -2.31 5.51 2.71
C LEU A 67 -2.16 5.05 1.25
N ALA A 68 -0.95 5.17 0.70
CA ALA A 68 -0.60 4.66 -0.63
C ALA A 68 0.91 4.40 -0.70
N SER A 69 1.33 3.48 -1.57
CA SER A 69 2.74 3.09 -1.70
C SER A 69 3.06 2.61 -3.11
N THR A 70 4.28 2.89 -3.58
CA THR A 70 4.84 2.33 -4.81
C THR A 70 6.36 2.19 -4.72
N THR A 71 6.93 1.34 -5.56
CA THR A 71 8.37 1.15 -5.71
C THR A 71 8.84 1.82 -7.00
N LEU A 72 9.92 2.59 -6.93
CA LEU A 72 10.47 3.35 -8.06
C LEU A 72 11.66 2.67 -8.75
N GLY A 73 12.17 1.58 -8.17
CA GLY A 73 13.41 0.94 -8.59
C GLY A 73 14.64 1.69 -8.06
N GLU A 74 15.79 1.52 -8.70
CA GLU A 74 17.05 2.15 -8.31
C GLU A 74 17.28 3.45 -9.08
N LEU A 75 17.97 4.42 -8.47
CA LEU A 75 18.36 5.68 -9.10
C LEU A 75 19.88 5.83 -9.03
N SER A 76 20.53 5.94 -10.18
CA SER A 76 21.96 6.18 -10.26
C SER A 76 22.36 7.51 -9.60
N GLY A 77 23.54 7.56 -8.98
CA GLY A 77 24.11 8.81 -8.48
C GLY A 77 24.18 9.89 -9.56
N GLN A 78 23.98 11.14 -9.17
CA GLN A 78 23.84 12.31 -10.03
C GLN A 78 22.65 12.28 -11.02
N HIS A 79 21.73 11.33 -10.88
CA HIS A 79 20.52 11.27 -11.73
C HIS A 79 19.29 11.76 -10.98
N VAL A 80 18.29 12.14 -11.78
CA VAL A 80 17.02 12.67 -11.30
C VAL A 80 15.86 11.97 -12.01
N ILE A 81 14.75 11.80 -11.28
CA ILE A 81 13.44 11.48 -11.85
C ILE A 81 12.64 12.78 -11.86
N ASN A 82 12.37 13.30 -13.05
CA ASN A 82 11.60 14.55 -13.22
C ASN A 82 10.12 14.24 -13.48
N ASN A 83 9.26 15.12 -12.97
CA ASN A 83 7.83 15.13 -13.27
C ASN A 83 7.15 13.77 -13.04
N GLY A 84 7.50 13.11 -11.93
CA GLY A 84 6.90 11.84 -11.54
C GLY A 84 5.42 12.01 -11.26
N LEU A 85 4.60 11.18 -11.89
CA LEU A 85 3.16 11.13 -11.70
C LEU A 85 2.74 9.69 -11.40
N TYR A 86 2.22 9.45 -10.20
CA TYR A 86 1.90 8.11 -9.72
C TYR A 86 0.43 8.07 -9.34
N ASP A 87 -0.36 7.32 -10.11
CA ASP A 87 -1.76 7.01 -9.82
C ASP A 87 -1.83 5.69 -9.03
N LEU A 88 -2.16 5.80 -7.75
CA LEU A 88 -2.10 4.71 -6.78
C LEU A 88 -3.46 4.49 -6.14
N LEU A 89 -3.68 3.25 -5.70
CA LEU A 89 -4.80 2.97 -4.79
C LEU A 89 -4.59 3.71 -3.47
N PHE A 90 -5.66 4.35 -3.00
CA PHE A 90 -5.68 5.14 -1.78
C PHE A 90 -6.52 4.44 -0.72
N GLN A 91 -5.92 4.22 0.44
CA GLN A 91 -6.60 3.74 1.64
C GLN A 91 -6.88 4.93 2.54
N SER A 92 -8.14 5.36 2.59
CA SER A 92 -8.51 6.47 3.48
C SER A 92 -8.28 6.09 4.94
N PRO A 93 -7.63 6.95 5.74
CA PRO A 93 -7.52 6.73 7.17
C PRO A 93 -8.89 6.87 7.85
N PRO A 94 -9.03 6.40 9.11
CA PRO A 94 -10.25 6.59 9.90
C PRO A 94 -10.65 8.06 10.06
N ALA A 95 -11.90 8.28 10.49
CA ALA A 95 -12.40 9.62 10.78
C ALA A 95 -11.45 10.37 11.74
N GLY A 96 -11.10 11.61 11.38
CA GLY A 96 -10.13 12.40 12.14
C GLY A 96 -9.44 13.48 11.32
N LEU A 97 -8.49 14.14 11.97
CA LEU A 97 -7.57 15.10 11.36
C LEU A 97 -6.19 14.47 11.27
N TRP A 98 -5.61 14.53 10.07
CA TRP A 98 -4.38 13.83 9.73
C TRP A 98 -3.36 14.78 9.13
N GLN A 99 -2.14 14.74 9.64
CA GLN A 99 -0.99 15.37 9.02
C GLN A 99 -0.45 14.42 7.95
N LEU A 100 -0.58 14.80 6.67
CA LEU A 100 -0.05 13.98 5.58
C LEU A 100 1.42 14.28 5.34
N VAL A 101 2.17 13.23 5.02
CA VAL A 101 3.59 13.28 4.63
C VAL A 101 3.82 12.37 3.44
N LEU A 102 4.66 12.79 2.52
CA LEU A 102 5.21 11.92 1.48
C LEU A 102 6.61 11.49 1.89
N GLN A 103 6.84 10.20 2.07
CA GLN A 103 8.11 9.63 2.54
C GLN A 103 8.82 8.93 1.39
N LEU A 104 10.09 9.26 1.18
CA LEU A 104 11.01 8.53 0.33
C LEU A 104 11.90 7.66 1.21
N SER A 105 11.97 6.37 0.89
CA SER A 105 12.83 5.41 1.58
C SER A 105 13.65 4.60 0.60
N GLU A 106 14.81 4.12 1.04
CA GLU A 106 15.72 3.30 0.25
C GLU A 106 15.95 1.95 0.93
N TRP A 107 15.94 0.88 0.14
CA TRP A 107 16.31 -0.45 0.60
C TRP A 107 17.84 -0.56 0.78
N ASP A 108 18.30 -0.84 1.99
CA ASP A 108 19.73 -0.97 2.29
C ASP A 108 20.25 -2.43 2.22
N GLY A 109 19.37 -3.38 1.90
CA GLY A 109 19.66 -4.82 1.95
C GLY A 109 18.94 -5.55 3.08
N MET A 110 18.54 -4.82 4.13
CA MET A 110 17.88 -5.35 5.33
C MET A 110 16.50 -4.74 5.52
N ASP A 111 16.40 -3.42 5.45
CA ASP A 111 15.18 -2.66 5.69
C ASP A 111 15.09 -1.45 4.75
N TYR A 112 13.92 -0.81 4.75
CA TYR A 112 13.75 0.50 4.10
C TYR A 112 14.10 1.60 5.09
N ILE A 113 15.12 2.39 4.77
CA ILE A 113 15.59 3.51 5.59
C ILE A 113 15.01 4.81 5.03
N SER A 114 14.51 5.70 5.90
CA SER A 114 14.01 7.00 5.48
C SER A 114 15.14 7.85 4.88
N CYS A 115 14.87 8.47 3.74
CA CYS A 115 15.80 9.37 3.05
C CYS A 115 15.32 10.82 3.10
N ASP A 116 14.05 11.05 2.77
CA ASP A 116 13.47 12.39 2.76
C ASP A 116 11.96 12.34 2.99
N ASP A 117 11.44 13.39 3.60
CA ASP A 117 10.04 13.53 4.00
C ASP A 117 9.50 14.90 3.58
N ALA A 118 8.40 14.91 2.83
CA ALA A 118 7.70 16.13 2.44
C ALA A 118 6.35 16.23 3.14
N TYR A 119 6.25 17.09 4.16
CA TYR A 119 5.02 17.36 4.88
C TYR A 119 4.10 18.29 4.09
N PHE A 120 2.81 17.93 4.02
CA PHE A 120 1.80 18.78 3.39
C PHE A 120 1.21 19.75 4.41
N PRO A 121 1.18 21.07 4.15
CA PRO A 121 0.83 22.06 5.17
C PRO A 121 -0.66 22.08 5.56
N VAL A 122 -1.51 21.41 4.80
CA VAL A 122 -2.96 21.35 5.05
C VAL A 122 -3.30 19.98 5.63
N LEU A 123 -3.94 19.99 6.80
CA LEU A 123 -4.45 18.78 7.43
C LEU A 123 -5.52 18.13 6.54
N TYR A 124 -5.42 16.82 6.40
CA TYR A 124 -6.42 16.01 5.74
C TYR A 124 -7.53 15.65 6.73
N HIS A 125 -8.76 15.96 6.37
CA HIS A 125 -9.93 15.74 7.22
C HIS A 125 -10.78 14.60 6.67
N VAL A 126 -10.99 13.57 7.50
CA VAL A 126 -11.92 12.49 7.22
C VAL A 126 -13.11 12.64 8.16
N THR A 127 -14.29 12.90 7.60
CA THR A 127 -15.54 12.88 8.35
C THR A 127 -15.99 11.44 8.59
N ALA A 128 -16.81 11.19 9.60
CA ALA A 128 -17.38 9.87 9.85
C ALA A 128 -18.22 9.31 8.68
N GLU A 129 -18.70 10.18 7.77
CA GLU A 129 -19.41 9.81 6.54
C GLU A 129 -18.44 9.40 5.42
N ASN A 130 -17.22 9.96 5.39
CA ASN A 130 -16.16 9.61 4.44
C ASN A 130 -15.20 8.55 4.99
N ALA A 131 -15.29 8.22 6.27
CA ALA A 131 -14.58 7.10 6.88
C ALA A 131 -15.26 5.80 6.43
N HIS A 132 -14.70 5.19 5.38
CA HIS A 132 -15.17 3.98 4.68
C HIS A 132 -16.27 4.18 3.62
N SER A 133 -15.86 4.06 2.34
CA SER A 133 -16.68 3.48 1.27
C SER A 133 -15.80 2.73 0.27
N PRO A 134 -15.65 1.40 0.38
CA PRO A 134 -15.70 0.53 -0.79
C PRO A 134 -17.19 0.27 -1.07
N ASP A 135 -17.70 0.91 -2.12
CA ASP A 135 -19.10 0.93 -2.52
C ASP A 135 -19.87 -0.39 -2.26
N THR A 136 -21.03 -0.23 -1.61
CA THR A 136 -22.23 -0.99 -1.98
C THR A 136 -23.24 0.01 -2.54
N THR A 137 -23.49 -0.06 -3.83
CA THR A 137 -24.77 0.36 -4.44
C THR A 137 -25.28 -0.82 -5.25
N ALA A 138 -26.49 -1.32 -5.01
CA ALA A 138 -27.68 -0.64 -5.50
C ALA A 138 -28.84 -0.59 -4.49
N LYS A 139 -29.39 0.63 -4.40
CA LYS A 139 -30.54 1.10 -3.63
C LYS A 139 -31.77 0.19 -3.62
N LYS A 140 -32.40 0.09 -2.44
CA LYS A 140 -33.81 0.48 -2.30
C LYS A 140 -34.07 0.96 -0.86
N GLU A 141 -34.49 2.21 -0.73
CA GLU A 141 -34.94 2.80 0.53
C GLU A 141 -36.20 2.10 1.04
N THR A 142 -36.22 1.71 2.32
CA THR A 142 -37.22 2.09 3.33
C THR A 142 -36.90 1.34 4.64
N SER A 143 -36.78 2.05 5.76
CA SER A 143 -36.78 1.52 7.14
C SER A 143 -38.17 0.94 7.50
N PRO A 144 -38.39 0.12 8.57
CA PRO A 144 -37.55 -0.13 9.76
C PRO A 144 -37.43 -1.62 10.24
N ASP A 145 -36.63 -1.80 11.30
CA ASP A 145 -36.76 -2.81 12.39
C ASP A 145 -35.99 -4.17 12.36
N VAL A 146 -35.40 -4.46 13.55
CA VAL A 146 -34.98 -5.76 14.16
C VAL A 146 -33.68 -6.49 13.75
N LYS A 147 -32.74 -6.50 14.72
CA LYS A 147 -31.82 -7.56 15.21
C LYS A 147 -31.53 -8.78 14.30
N LYS A 148 -30.23 -9.05 14.06
CA LYS A 148 -29.46 -10.16 14.69
C LYS A 148 -28.04 -10.29 14.11
N ASN A 149 -27.08 -10.34 15.04
CA ASN A 149 -25.73 -10.91 14.99
C ASN A 149 -25.37 -11.79 13.76
N ALA A 150 -24.18 -11.55 13.18
CA ALA A 150 -23.09 -12.53 13.17
C ALA A 150 -21.80 -11.96 12.56
N THR A 151 -20.83 -11.74 13.46
CA THR A 151 -19.38 -11.94 13.35
C THR A 151 -18.86 -12.63 12.08
N GLY A 152 -17.84 -12.03 11.44
CA GLY A 152 -17.01 -12.67 10.43
C GLY A 152 -15.92 -11.76 9.86
N CYS A 153 -14.90 -11.46 10.67
CA CYS A 153 -13.62 -10.94 10.18
C CYS A 153 -12.85 -12.10 9.53
N SER A 154 -12.47 -11.99 8.26
CA SER A 154 -11.46 -12.89 7.67
C SER A 154 -10.91 -12.31 6.37
N ASP A 155 -9.84 -11.53 6.48
CA ASP A 155 -9.08 -11.00 5.35
C ASP A 155 -8.30 -12.13 4.63
N GLY A 156 -9.04 -13.02 3.96
CA GLY A 156 -8.50 -14.29 3.45
C GLY A 156 -7.91 -14.22 2.04
N TYR A 157 -8.22 -13.19 1.26
CA TYR A 157 -7.64 -13.03 -0.08
C TYR A 157 -6.17 -12.59 -0.04
N LEU A 158 -5.74 -11.93 1.05
CA LEU A 158 -4.32 -11.58 1.27
C LEU A 158 -3.43 -12.83 1.34
N ALA A 159 -3.89 -13.89 2.01
CA ALA A 159 -3.19 -15.17 2.04
C ALA A 159 -3.00 -15.74 0.63
N ILE A 160 -3.96 -15.53 -0.28
CA ILE A 160 -3.85 -15.96 -1.68
C ILE A 160 -2.82 -15.12 -2.43
N ASN A 161 -2.70 -13.82 -2.17
CA ASN A 161 -1.72 -12.96 -2.84
C ASN A 161 -0.28 -13.22 -2.38
N GLN A 162 -0.08 -13.50 -1.09
CA GLN A 162 1.25 -13.66 -0.48
C GLN A 162 1.76 -15.11 -0.49
N CYS A 163 0.89 -16.08 -0.77
CA CYS A 163 1.21 -17.51 -0.79
C CYS A 163 2.14 -17.90 -1.96
N LYS A 164 3.20 -18.67 -1.66
CA LYS A 164 4.08 -19.30 -2.67
C LYS A 164 3.27 -20.23 -3.59
N VAL A 165 3.55 -20.21 -4.90
CA VAL A 165 2.85 -21.01 -5.93
C VAL A 165 2.73 -22.49 -5.55
N LYS A 166 3.78 -23.09 -4.98
CA LYS A 166 3.80 -24.50 -4.53
C LYS A 166 2.83 -24.79 -3.38
N ALA A 167 2.61 -23.81 -2.49
CA ALA A 167 1.67 -23.94 -1.38
C ALA A 167 0.22 -23.88 -1.88
N LEU A 168 -0.09 -23.00 -2.84
CA LEU A 168 -1.44 -22.91 -3.41
C LEU A 168 -1.84 -24.19 -4.16
N LEU A 169 -0.92 -24.78 -4.92
CA LEU A 169 -1.16 -26.03 -5.66
C LEU A 169 -1.36 -27.27 -4.75
N LYS A 170 -1.01 -27.17 -3.47
CA LYS A 170 -1.11 -28.27 -2.49
C LYS A 170 -2.45 -28.29 -1.73
N VAL A 171 -3.32 -27.29 -1.95
CA VAL A 171 -4.63 -27.19 -1.30
C VAL A 171 -5.51 -28.38 -1.71
N LYS A 172 -5.90 -29.18 -0.72
CA LYS A 172 -6.72 -30.39 -0.92
C LYS A 172 -8.19 -30.03 -1.18
N GLY A 173 -8.81 -30.71 -2.13
CA GLY A 173 -10.25 -30.58 -2.43
C GLY A 173 -10.61 -29.46 -3.43
N ILE A 174 -9.61 -28.80 -4.03
CA ILE A 174 -9.80 -27.80 -5.08
C ILE A 174 -9.19 -28.32 -6.40
N PRO A 175 -9.88 -28.22 -7.56
CA PRO A 175 -9.32 -28.66 -8.83
C PRO A 175 -8.06 -27.86 -9.21
N LYS A 176 -7.01 -28.53 -9.70
CA LYS A 176 -5.74 -27.89 -10.11
C LYS A 176 -5.93 -26.73 -11.08
N LYS A 177 -6.83 -26.87 -12.07
CA LYS A 177 -7.17 -25.80 -13.02
C LYS A 177 -7.66 -24.51 -12.35
N VAL A 178 -8.37 -24.62 -11.23
CA VAL A 178 -8.85 -23.46 -10.46
C VAL A 178 -7.70 -22.79 -9.70
N LEU A 179 -6.79 -23.59 -9.14
CA LEU A 179 -5.60 -23.09 -8.44
C LEU A 179 -4.62 -22.40 -9.40
N GLU A 180 -4.39 -22.96 -10.59
CA GLU A 180 -3.57 -22.34 -11.64
C GLU A 180 -4.16 -21.00 -12.13
N LYS A 181 -5.49 -20.94 -12.25
CA LYS A 181 -6.19 -19.71 -12.61
C LYS A 181 -6.03 -18.64 -11.53
N LEU A 182 -6.14 -19.04 -10.26
CA LEU A 182 -5.85 -18.15 -9.14
C LEU A 182 -4.41 -17.63 -9.18
N ILE A 183 -3.43 -18.45 -9.52
CA ILE A 183 -2.02 -18.01 -9.63
C ILE A 183 -1.85 -16.98 -10.75
N LYS A 184 -2.49 -17.19 -11.90
CA LYS A 184 -2.40 -16.31 -13.06
C LYS A 184 -3.10 -14.95 -12.87
N GLU A 185 -4.20 -14.93 -12.12
CA GLU A 185 -5.00 -13.73 -11.89
C GLU A 185 -4.60 -12.98 -10.61
N ARG A 186 -3.58 -13.45 -9.89
CA ARG A 186 -2.94 -12.66 -8.84
C ARG A 186 -2.33 -11.38 -9.44
N PRO A 187 -2.34 -10.26 -8.70
CA PRO A 187 -2.90 -10.08 -7.35
C PRO A 187 -4.42 -9.79 -7.36
N PHE A 188 -5.14 -10.29 -6.35
CA PHE A 188 -6.57 -10.00 -6.15
C PHE A 188 -6.76 -8.86 -5.14
N PRO A 189 -7.58 -7.84 -5.45
CA PRO A 189 -7.78 -6.70 -4.55
C PRO A 189 -8.83 -6.94 -3.45
N SER A 190 -9.60 -8.04 -3.49
CA SER A 190 -10.61 -8.36 -2.47
C SER A 190 -11.07 -9.81 -2.53
N GLU A 191 -11.75 -10.27 -1.47
CA GLU A 191 -12.42 -11.58 -1.45
C GLU A 191 -13.40 -11.75 -2.62
N ARG A 192 -14.16 -10.68 -2.94
CA ARG A 192 -15.09 -10.65 -4.08
C ARG A 192 -14.37 -10.85 -5.41
N ALA A 193 -13.17 -10.28 -5.59
CA ALA A 193 -12.38 -10.50 -6.80
C ALA A 193 -11.95 -11.97 -6.94
N VAL A 194 -11.65 -12.64 -5.83
CA VAL A 194 -11.36 -14.08 -5.83
C VAL A 194 -12.61 -14.91 -6.16
N LEU A 195 -13.79 -14.49 -5.69
CA LEU A 195 -15.08 -15.13 -6.01
C LEU A 195 -15.49 -14.95 -7.48
N ASN A 196 -15.04 -13.89 -8.15
CA ASN A 196 -15.28 -13.67 -9.57
C ASN A 196 -14.47 -14.63 -10.46
N VAL A 197 -13.46 -15.32 -9.91
CA VAL A 197 -12.70 -16.33 -10.64
C VAL A 197 -13.61 -17.53 -10.95
N LYS A 198 -13.91 -17.73 -12.24
CA LYS A 198 -14.74 -18.85 -12.71
C LYS A 198 -14.35 -20.19 -12.07
N GLY A 199 -15.23 -20.71 -11.22
CA GLY A 199 -15.04 -22.00 -10.52
C GLY A 199 -14.67 -21.89 -9.04
N VAL A 200 -14.43 -20.68 -8.53
CA VAL A 200 -14.26 -20.37 -7.11
C VAL A 200 -15.59 -19.88 -6.55
N GLY A 201 -15.97 -20.39 -5.38
CA GLY A 201 -17.16 -19.96 -4.65
C GLY A 201 -16.84 -19.89 -3.16
N PRO A 202 -17.75 -19.34 -2.32
CA PRO A 202 -17.47 -19.02 -0.92
C PRO A 202 -16.93 -20.20 -0.11
N VAL A 203 -17.50 -21.39 -0.31
CA VAL A 203 -17.08 -22.63 0.36
C VAL A 203 -15.65 -23.04 -0.04
N LYS A 204 -15.30 -22.90 -1.32
CA LYS A 204 -13.96 -23.22 -1.82
C LYS A 204 -12.95 -22.20 -1.35
N LEU A 205 -13.33 -20.93 -1.36
CA LEU A 205 -12.51 -19.82 -0.92
C LEU A 205 -12.14 -19.96 0.55
N LYS A 206 -13.14 -20.15 1.42
CA LYS A 206 -12.92 -20.44 2.84
C LYS A 206 -11.96 -21.61 3.05
N ARG A 207 -12.11 -22.69 2.28
CA ARG A 207 -11.24 -23.87 2.37
C ARG A 207 -9.81 -23.66 1.88
N ILE A 208 -9.61 -22.74 0.93
CA ILE A 208 -8.28 -22.29 0.49
C ILE A 208 -7.65 -21.47 1.62
N ILE A 209 -8.39 -20.51 2.17
CA ILE A 209 -7.93 -19.64 3.27
C ILE A 209 -7.55 -20.47 4.49
N ASP A 210 -8.44 -21.35 4.97
CA ASP A 210 -8.20 -22.22 6.13
C ASP A 210 -6.93 -23.08 5.96
N GLN A 211 -6.62 -23.53 4.75
CA GLN A 211 -5.42 -24.33 4.45
C GLN A 211 -4.16 -23.50 4.19
N LEU A 212 -4.27 -22.20 3.92
CA LEU A 212 -3.13 -21.30 3.76
C LEU A 212 -2.74 -20.63 5.08
N THR A 213 -3.71 -20.37 5.96
CA THR A 213 -3.50 -19.73 7.25
C THR A 213 -3.10 -20.72 8.36
N ASN A 214 -3.48 -22.00 8.23
CA ASN A 214 -3.07 -23.08 9.16
C ASN A 214 -1.95 -23.99 8.60
N GLN A 215 -1.01 -23.45 7.80
CA GLN A 215 0.16 -24.21 7.33
C GLN A 215 1.31 -24.21 8.34
#